data_AF-A0A2R6NMI7-F1
#
_entry.id   AF-A0A2R6NMI7-F1
#
_cell.length_a   1.000
_cell.length_b   1.000
_cell.length_c   1.000
_cell.angle_alpha   90.00
_cell.angle_beta   90.00
_cell.angle_gamma   90.00
#
_symmetry.space_group_name_H-M   'P 1'
#
loop_
_entity.id
_entity.type
_entity.pdbx_description
1 polymer ?
#
loop_
_entity_poly.entity_id
_entity_poly.type
_entity_poly.pdbx_seq_one_letter_code
_entity_poly.pdbx_strand_id
1 'polypeptide(L)'
;MVEEIMKEAECDDPKQRWLKAWFTVLGNVAHHAQGHEVVIVAASRTPVGSINGALKALTAPELGVIALKHAFEQSKVDPAVVEEIYFGNVVQAGVGQSPARQVALGAGMKTSSDATTVNKVCASGMKSIMLAAQTISTGYKSVVAAGGMESMSNAPFLLPRQNPVFGKFETKDSLENDGLWDVYNKFAMGNCGEHAASTHLITRESQDSHAIESYKRAERAWKAGAFDAEIAPVTIKGKKGDVVVKEDEEYKRVIYEKVPTLRPSFKPNGGTITPANSSSLNDGASALILMSAEKAKELGIKPLAKVISYADAGVDPIDFPSAPATAIPIALKNAGLSKDDITLYEVNEAFSVVVRIVEKVLGIDPAKINVNGCVSSGCVISFLQGVINLPDDTVVPSPLVMLSVIQGLVSLYLLSTHFNLVSTVPLVSAMEVELRRRWLSRDCNKGIILCNTLPTMIPDILD
;
A
#
# COMPACT_ATOMS: atom_id res chain seq x y z
N MET A 1 4.78 -37.25 1.97
CA MET A 1 6.00 -37.45 2.80
C MET A 1 5.75 -37.28 4.30
N VAL A 2 5.51 -36.07 4.85
CA VAL A 2 5.29 -35.89 6.31
C VAL A 2 4.03 -36.61 6.81
N GLU A 3 2.92 -36.52 6.07
CA GLU A 3 1.68 -37.24 6.41
C GLU A 3 1.79 -38.77 6.25
N GLU A 4 2.64 -39.26 5.34
CA GLU A 4 2.89 -40.70 5.17
C GLU A 4 3.73 -41.26 6.33
N ILE A 5 4.73 -40.50 6.81
CA ILE A 5 5.57 -40.88 7.95
C ILE A 5 4.73 -40.90 9.26
N MET A 6 3.74 -40.03 9.38
CA MET A 6 2.86 -39.98 10.55
C MET A 6 1.88 -41.17 10.63
N LYS A 7 1.53 -41.78 9.50
CA LYS A 7 0.68 -42.99 9.44
C LYS A 7 1.40 -44.27 9.85
N GLU A 8 2.73 -44.34 9.75
CA GLU A 8 3.51 -45.51 10.16
C GLU A 8 3.86 -45.55 11.67
N ALA A 9 3.44 -44.54 12.44
CA ALA A 9 3.83 -44.34 13.85
C ALA A 9 2.79 -44.83 14.88
N GLU A 10 2.18 -46.01 14.66
CA GLU A 10 1.35 -46.71 15.67
C GLU A 10 2.15 -47.81 16.38
N CYS A 11 3.29 -47.46 17.00
CA CYS A 11 4.01 -48.38 17.87
C CYS A 11 4.67 -47.64 19.05
N ASP A 12 4.60 -48.24 20.24
CA ASP A 12 4.84 -47.62 21.56
C ASP A 12 6.35 -47.55 21.92
N ASP A 13 7.21 -47.15 20.96
CA ASP A 13 8.66 -47.00 21.18
C ASP A 13 9.01 -45.55 21.60
N PRO A 14 9.65 -45.34 22.77
CA PRO A 14 10.12 -44.03 23.23
C PRO A 14 10.94 -43.24 22.20
N LYS A 15 11.72 -43.91 21.33
CA LYS A 15 12.53 -43.24 20.30
C LYS A 15 11.69 -42.66 19.17
N GLN A 16 10.57 -43.29 18.81
CA GLN A 16 9.64 -42.77 17.80
C GLN A 16 8.83 -41.60 18.32
N ARG A 17 8.56 -41.54 19.64
CA ARG A 17 7.91 -40.40 20.30
C ARG A 17 8.76 -39.12 20.21
N TRP A 18 10.08 -39.25 20.35
CA TRP A 18 11.03 -38.15 20.13
C TRP A 18 11.06 -37.70 18.67
N LEU A 19 11.08 -38.63 17.70
CA LEU A 19 11.00 -38.29 16.28
C LEU A 19 9.70 -37.57 15.92
N LYS A 20 8.55 -38.04 16.43
CA LYS A 20 7.24 -37.41 16.23
C LYS A 20 7.19 -36.00 16.82
N ALA A 21 7.74 -35.81 18.03
CA ALA A 21 7.87 -34.49 18.64
C ALA A 21 8.80 -33.58 17.81
N TRP A 22 9.93 -34.10 17.33
CA TRP A 22 10.90 -33.35 16.53
C TRP A 22 10.34 -32.94 15.17
N PHE A 23 9.63 -33.84 14.47
CA PHE A 23 8.93 -33.51 13.22
C PHE A 23 7.71 -32.60 13.43
N THR A 24 7.03 -32.68 14.57
CA THR A 24 5.96 -31.74 14.92
C THR A 24 6.54 -30.34 15.20
N VAL A 25 7.66 -30.26 15.92
CA VAL A 25 8.36 -28.99 16.15
C VAL A 25 8.91 -28.42 14.84
N LEU A 26 9.57 -29.22 14.00
CA LEU A 26 10.05 -28.80 12.69
C LEU A 26 8.90 -28.43 11.73
N GLY A 27 7.80 -29.18 11.77
CA GLY A 27 6.58 -28.88 11.02
C GLY A 27 5.96 -27.56 11.47
N ASN A 28 5.87 -27.33 12.78
CA ASN A 28 5.40 -26.05 13.33
C ASN A 28 6.36 -24.90 13.00
N VAL A 29 7.67 -25.10 13.06
CA VAL A 29 8.68 -24.09 12.67
C VAL A 29 8.61 -23.79 11.17
N ALA A 30 8.42 -24.80 10.32
CA ALA A 30 8.22 -24.61 8.88
C ALA A 30 6.89 -23.92 8.56
N HIS A 31 5.82 -24.24 9.30
CA HIS A 31 4.50 -23.61 9.16
C HIS A 31 4.50 -22.17 9.70
N HIS A 32 5.33 -21.85 10.68
CA HIS A 32 5.59 -20.47 11.14
C HIS A 32 6.58 -19.72 10.22
N ALA A 33 7.41 -20.44 9.45
CA ALA A 33 8.29 -19.85 8.45
C ALA A 33 7.56 -19.50 7.14
N GLN A 34 6.36 -20.03 6.94
CA GLN A 34 5.48 -19.70 5.81
C GLN A 34 4.53 -18.58 6.26
N GLY A 35 4.77 -17.35 5.78
CA GLY A 35 4.00 -16.18 6.20
C GLY A 35 2.49 -16.33 5.97
N HIS A 36 1.69 -15.69 6.81
CA HIS A 36 0.23 -15.75 6.71
C HIS A 36 -0.25 -15.14 5.40
N GLU A 37 -1.22 -15.79 4.76
CA GLU A 37 -1.88 -15.25 3.59
C GLU A 37 -2.70 -14.02 3.98
N VAL A 38 -2.48 -12.90 3.29
CA VAL A 38 -3.17 -11.63 3.55
C VAL A 38 -4.28 -11.41 2.53
N VAL A 39 -5.48 -11.14 3.02
CA VAL A 39 -6.67 -10.86 2.21
C VAL A 39 -7.28 -9.51 2.54
N ILE A 40 -7.86 -8.86 1.53
CA ILE A 40 -8.69 -7.66 1.67
C ILE A 40 -10.14 -8.13 1.77
N VAL A 41 -10.84 -7.71 2.82
CA VAL A 41 -12.24 -8.09 3.07
C VAL A 41 -13.22 -6.92 2.92
N ALA A 42 -12.71 -5.69 2.88
CA ALA A 42 -13.49 -4.48 2.67
C ALA A 42 -12.64 -3.43 1.96
N ALA A 43 -13.25 -2.64 1.09
CA ALA A 43 -12.69 -1.43 0.51
C ALA A 43 -13.81 -0.38 0.42
N SER A 44 -13.51 0.85 0.83
CA SER A 44 -14.47 1.94 0.88
C SER A 44 -13.73 3.27 0.76
N ARG A 45 -14.37 4.28 0.17
CA ARG A 45 -13.85 5.63 0.08
C ARG A 45 -14.95 6.68 0.14
N THR A 46 -14.62 7.88 0.58
CA THR A 46 -15.50 9.03 0.35
C THR A 46 -15.50 9.38 -1.14
N PRO A 47 -16.49 10.17 -1.61
CA PRO A 47 -16.29 10.98 -2.81
C PRO A 47 -15.02 11.83 -2.66
N VAL A 48 -14.46 12.23 -3.79
CA VAL A 48 -13.36 13.18 -3.86
C VAL A 48 -13.93 14.57 -4.10
N GLY A 49 -13.69 15.47 -3.15
CA GLY A 49 -14.07 16.88 -3.23
C GLY A 49 -12.97 17.71 -3.89
N SER A 50 -13.35 18.72 -4.66
CA SER A 50 -12.39 19.72 -5.14
C SER A 50 -11.87 20.57 -3.98
N ILE A 51 -10.68 21.17 -4.12
CA ILE A 51 -10.19 22.16 -3.16
C ILE A 51 -11.23 23.29 -2.95
N ASN A 52 -11.51 23.59 -1.68
CA ASN A 52 -12.55 24.50 -1.23
C ASN A 52 -13.98 24.17 -1.73
N GLY A 53 -14.20 22.94 -2.20
CA GLY A 53 -15.42 22.42 -2.79
C GLY A 53 -16.37 21.79 -1.77
N ALA A 54 -16.97 20.65 -2.14
CA ALA A 54 -18.06 20.02 -1.40
C ALA A 54 -17.68 19.50 0.00
N LEU A 55 -16.42 19.08 0.18
CA LEU A 55 -15.95 18.42 1.40
C LEU A 55 -15.14 19.32 2.34
N LYS A 56 -14.91 20.58 2.00
CA LYS A 56 -14.04 21.50 2.77
C LYS A 56 -14.41 21.67 4.25
N ALA A 57 -15.67 21.40 4.61
CA ALA A 57 -16.16 21.58 5.97
C ALA A 57 -15.70 20.45 6.91
N LEU A 58 -15.13 19.38 6.37
CA LEU A 58 -14.65 18.22 7.13
C LEU A 58 -13.13 18.18 7.14
N THR A 59 -12.58 17.84 8.30
CA THR A 59 -11.15 17.56 8.48
C THR A 59 -10.78 16.20 7.89
N ALA A 60 -9.48 15.96 7.66
CA ALA A 60 -9.00 14.68 7.13
C ALA A 60 -9.43 13.47 8.01
N PRO A 61 -9.32 13.51 9.36
CA PRO A 61 -9.80 12.44 10.21
C PRO A 61 -11.30 12.19 10.12
N GLU A 62 -12.14 13.23 9.99
CA GLU A 62 -13.59 13.06 9.82
C GLU A 62 -13.92 12.32 8.51
N LEU A 63 -13.22 12.63 7.43
CA LEU A 63 -13.33 11.89 6.16
C LEU A 63 -12.88 10.44 6.33
N GLY A 64 -11.75 10.20 7.03
CA GLY A 64 -11.25 8.87 7.34
C GLY A 64 -12.23 8.03 8.16
N VAL A 65 -12.90 8.64 9.15
CA VAL A 65 -13.95 8.00 9.96
C VAL A 65 -15.11 7.54 9.08
N ILE A 66 -15.56 8.39 8.14
CA ILE A 66 -16.67 8.06 7.23
C ILE A 66 -16.29 6.87 6.35
N ALA A 67 -15.11 6.91 5.71
CA ALA A 67 -14.64 5.83 4.85
C ALA A 67 -14.55 4.49 5.60
N LEU A 68 -13.95 4.49 6.80
CA LEU A 68 -13.75 3.27 7.59
C LEU A 68 -15.06 2.72 8.18
N LYS A 69 -15.98 3.58 8.64
CA LYS A 69 -17.32 3.15 9.08
C LYS A 69 -18.08 2.44 7.96
N HIS A 70 -18.06 3.03 6.77
CA HIS A 70 -18.71 2.40 5.62
C HIS A 70 -18.03 1.07 5.25
N ALA A 71 -16.71 0.95 5.37
CA ALA A 71 -16.02 -0.33 5.19
C ALA A 71 -16.50 -1.41 6.18
N PHE A 72 -16.69 -1.05 7.46
CA PHE A 72 -17.25 -1.96 8.47
C PHE A 72 -18.69 -2.37 8.14
N GLU A 73 -19.53 -1.42 7.75
CA GLU A 73 -20.94 -1.66 7.41
C GLU A 73 -21.08 -2.62 6.22
N GLN A 74 -20.31 -2.41 5.14
CA GLN A 74 -20.37 -3.24 3.93
C GLN A 74 -19.84 -4.66 4.17
N SER A 75 -18.73 -4.78 4.92
CA SER A 75 -18.09 -6.08 5.17
C SER A 75 -18.69 -6.84 6.35
N LYS A 76 -19.49 -6.18 7.19
CA LYS A 76 -20.03 -6.70 8.46
C LYS A 76 -18.95 -7.12 9.45
N VAL A 77 -17.73 -6.61 9.29
CA VAL A 77 -16.64 -6.80 10.26
C VAL A 77 -16.95 -5.96 11.49
N ASP A 78 -16.95 -6.59 12.66
CA ASP A 78 -17.06 -5.89 13.94
C ASP A 78 -15.82 -4.99 14.15
N PRO A 79 -15.99 -3.66 14.31
CA PRO A 79 -14.87 -2.76 14.59
C PRO A 79 -14.02 -3.20 15.79
N ALA A 80 -14.61 -3.92 16.74
CA ALA A 80 -13.95 -4.40 17.94
C ALA A 80 -12.94 -5.54 17.70
N VAL A 81 -12.94 -6.19 16.53
CA VAL A 81 -11.94 -7.21 16.18
C VAL A 81 -10.70 -6.62 15.51
N VAL A 82 -10.75 -5.37 15.05
CA VAL A 82 -9.60 -4.73 14.42
C VAL A 82 -8.57 -4.32 15.47
N GLU A 83 -7.36 -4.81 15.30
CA GLU A 83 -6.32 -4.71 16.33
C GLU A 83 -5.43 -3.48 16.13
N GLU A 84 -5.27 -3.02 14.89
CA GLU A 84 -4.37 -1.93 14.53
C GLU A 84 -4.88 -1.16 13.30
N ILE A 85 -4.53 0.12 13.20
CA ILE A 85 -4.77 0.95 12.03
C ILE A 85 -3.49 1.61 11.51
N TYR A 86 -3.27 1.55 10.20
CA TYR A 86 -2.28 2.36 9.48
C TYR A 86 -3.00 3.29 8.51
N PHE A 87 -2.94 4.60 8.74
CA PHE A 87 -3.58 5.57 7.84
C PHE A 87 -2.60 6.60 7.32
N GLY A 88 -2.55 6.74 6.00
CA GLY A 88 -1.79 7.76 5.31
C GLY A 88 -2.38 9.15 5.54
N ASN A 89 -1.55 10.12 5.92
CA ASN A 89 -1.90 11.54 5.93
C ASN A 89 -0.62 12.36 5.80
N VAL A 90 -0.51 13.17 4.75
CA VAL A 90 0.71 13.91 4.42
C VAL A 90 0.75 15.25 5.12
N VAL A 91 -0.28 16.07 4.91
CA VAL A 91 -0.34 17.41 5.51
C VAL A 91 -1.00 17.29 6.88
N GLN A 92 -0.16 17.02 7.88
CA GLN A 92 -0.61 16.77 9.27
C GLN A 92 -0.68 18.05 10.12
N ALA A 93 -0.20 19.19 9.59
CA ALA A 93 -0.18 20.46 10.30
C ALA A 93 -1.60 20.87 10.74
N GLY A 94 -1.81 21.04 12.05
CA GLY A 94 -3.10 21.48 12.60
C GLY A 94 -4.19 20.40 12.68
N VAL A 95 -3.93 19.16 12.25
CA VAL A 95 -4.92 18.05 12.26
C VAL A 95 -5.18 17.51 13.68
N GLY A 96 -4.34 17.85 14.65
CA GLY A 96 -4.43 17.36 16.03
C GLY A 96 -3.57 16.11 16.27
N GLN A 97 -3.59 15.61 17.51
CA GLN A 97 -2.72 14.50 17.91
C GLN A 97 -3.16 13.19 17.24
N SER A 98 -2.19 12.45 16.70
CA SER A 98 -2.36 11.11 16.12
C SER A 98 -3.59 10.97 15.20
N PRO A 99 -3.55 11.55 13.98
CA PRO A 99 -4.69 11.52 13.05
C PRO A 99 -5.29 10.13 12.81
N ALA A 100 -4.48 9.09 12.60
CA ALA A 100 -4.96 7.71 12.45
C ALA A 100 -5.72 7.20 13.69
N ARG A 101 -5.32 7.64 14.89
CA ARG A 101 -6.01 7.29 16.15
C ARG A 101 -7.38 7.96 16.24
N GLN A 102 -7.49 9.20 15.77
CA GLN A 102 -8.78 9.90 15.68
C GLN A 102 -9.74 9.10 14.77
N VAL A 103 -9.24 8.56 13.65
CA VAL A 103 -10.01 7.68 12.76
C VAL A 103 -10.44 6.40 13.45
N ALA A 104 -9.52 5.65 14.07
CA ALA A 104 -9.85 4.39 14.74
C ALA A 104 -10.97 4.56 15.78
N LEU A 105 -10.81 5.52 16.68
CA LEU A 105 -11.80 5.76 17.74
C LEU A 105 -13.11 6.30 17.18
N GLY A 106 -13.04 7.24 16.22
CA GLY A 106 -14.22 7.80 15.57
C GLY A 106 -15.02 6.77 14.75
N ALA A 107 -14.35 5.74 14.24
CA ALA A 107 -14.94 4.64 13.50
C ALA A 107 -15.48 3.49 14.38
N GLY A 108 -15.23 3.53 15.70
CA GLY A 108 -15.75 2.56 16.66
C GLY A 108 -14.80 1.42 17.01
N MET A 109 -13.53 1.48 16.61
CA MET A 109 -12.52 0.52 17.07
C MET A 109 -12.30 0.64 18.59
N LYS A 110 -11.79 -0.43 19.22
CA LYS A 110 -11.51 -0.44 20.65
C LYS A 110 -10.46 0.62 21.01
N THR A 111 -10.58 1.16 22.22
CA THR A 111 -9.53 2.01 22.81
C THR A 111 -8.21 1.25 23.04
N SER A 112 -8.21 -0.07 23.01
CA SER A 112 -7.00 -0.89 23.04
C SER A 112 -6.36 -1.13 21.68
N SER A 113 -7.03 -0.81 20.56
CA SER A 113 -6.46 -0.98 19.22
C SER A 113 -5.29 -0.02 19.02
N ASP A 114 -4.25 -0.41 18.30
CA ASP A 114 -3.11 0.46 18.01
C ASP A 114 -3.37 1.35 16.78
N ALA A 115 -2.62 2.45 16.63
CA ALA A 115 -2.80 3.39 15.53
C ALA A 115 -1.51 4.13 15.15
N THR A 116 -1.17 4.07 13.86
CA THR A 116 -0.01 4.76 13.29
C THR A 116 -0.43 5.61 12.09
N THR A 117 -0.04 6.89 12.10
CA THR A 117 -0.21 7.79 10.96
C THR A 117 1.04 7.72 10.08
N VAL A 118 0.88 7.38 8.80
CA VAL A 118 1.98 7.12 7.87
C VAL A 118 2.14 8.32 6.94
N ASN A 119 3.37 8.79 6.74
CA ASN A 119 3.68 9.79 5.72
C ASN A 119 4.78 9.25 4.80
N LYS A 120 4.38 8.93 3.57
CA LYS A 120 5.22 8.65 2.41
C LYS A 120 4.75 9.49 1.22
N VAL A 121 4.39 10.76 1.48
CA VAL A 121 3.83 11.71 0.50
C VAL A 121 2.69 11.03 -0.31
N CYS A 122 2.69 11.11 -1.63
CA CYS A 122 1.65 10.57 -2.52
C CYS A 122 1.43 9.05 -2.37
N ALA A 123 2.37 8.33 -1.77
CA ALA A 123 2.30 6.88 -1.57
C ALA A 123 1.82 6.49 -0.15
N SER A 124 1.38 7.44 0.68
CA SER A 124 1.05 7.18 2.10
C SER A 124 -0.07 6.16 2.28
N GLY A 125 -1.14 6.24 1.47
CA GLY A 125 -2.25 5.29 1.52
C GLY A 125 -1.84 3.89 1.13
N MET A 126 -1.15 3.76 0.00
CA MET A 126 -0.56 2.50 -0.44
C MET A 126 0.40 1.94 0.61
N LYS A 127 1.32 2.75 1.13
CA LYS A 127 2.30 2.31 2.13
C LYS A 127 1.65 1.78 3.40
N SER A 128 0.52 2.36 3.80
CA SER A 128 -0.25 1.88 4.93
C SER A 128 -0.78 0.46 4.73
N ILE A 129 -1.21 0.12 3.52
CA ILE A 129 -1.61 -1.26 3.18
C ILE A 129 -0.41 -2.20 3.19
N MET A 130 0.74 -1.76 2.70
CA MET A 130 1.96 -2.56 2.73
C MET A 130 2.34 -2.91 4.17
N LEU A 131 2.30 -1.92 5.07
CA LEU A 131 2.57 -2.13 6.50
C LEU A 131 1.53 -3.06 7.13
N ALA A 132 0.23 -2.90 6.83
CA ALA A 132 -0.81 -3.82 7.30
C ALA A 132 -0.57 -5.26 6.82
N ALA A 133 -0.22 -5.45 5.55
CA ALA A 133 0.09 -6.76 4.99
C ALA A 133 1.35 -7.37 5.61
N GLN A 134 2.38 -6.58 5.92
CA GLN A 134 3.57 -7.03 6.66
C GLN A 134 3.22 -7.47 8.08
N THR A 135 2.42 -6.66 8.78
CA THR A 135 1.94 -6.96 10.13
C THR A 135 1.14 -8.27 10.17
N ILE A 136 0.29 -8.51 9.16
CA ILE A 136 -0.50 -9.76 9.08
C ILE A 136 0.38 -10.95 8.67
N SER A 137 1.17 -10.81 7.61
CA SER A 137 2.00 -11.91 7.09
C SER A 137 3.03 -12.42 8.09
N THR A 138 3.51 -11.58 9.00
CA THR A 138 4.43 -11.95 10.10
C THR A 138 3.72 -12.59 11.30
N GLY A 139 2.38 -12.62 11.32
CA GLY A 139 1.58 -13.13 12.43
C GLY A 139 1.51 -12.16 13.62
N TYR A 140 1.98 -10.92 13.48
CA TYR A 140 1.96 -9.93 14.56
C TYR A 140 0.53 -9.49 14.93
N LYS A 141 -0.34 -9.32 13.91
CA LYS A 141 -1.79 -9.12 14.04
C LYS A 141 -2.53 -9.95 13.01
N SER A 142 -3.81 -10.21 13.24
CA SER A 142 -4.68 -10.93 12.30
C SER A 142 -5.67 -10.03 11.58
N VAL A 143 -6.03 -8.88 12.14
CA VAL A 143 -6.97 -7.92 11.52
C VAL A 143 -6.45 -6.50 11.64
N VAL A 144 -6.22 -5.84 10.50
CA VAL A 144 -5.65 -4.49 10.43
C VAL A 144 -6.46 -3.63 9.47
N ALA A 145 -6.82 -2.42 9.89
CA ALA A 145 -7.39 -1.41 9.01
C ALA A 145 -6.25 -0.61 8.35
N ALA A 146 -6.37 -0.33 7.06
CA ALA A 146 -5.37 0.43 6.32
C ALA A 146 -6.01 1.38 5.32
N GLY A 147 -5.38 2.51 5.03
CA GLY A 147 -5.92 3.44 4.05
C GLY A 147 -5.22 4.77 4.09
N GLY A 148 -5.93 5.83 3.73
CA GLY A 148 -5.40 7.17 3.86
C GLY A 148 -6.47 8.25 3.68
N MET A 149 -6.11 9.44 4.13
CA MET A 149 -7.00 10.59 4.23
C MET A 149 -6.22 11.87 3.99
N GLU A 150 -6.85 12.84 3.35
CA GLU A 150 -6.29 14.16 3.18
C GLU A 150 -7.43 15.19 3.14
N SER A 151 -7.18 16.37 3.71
CA SER A 151 -8.00 17.54 3.43
C SER A 151 -7.10 18.71 3.09
N MET A 152 -6.82 18.85 1.80
CA MET A 152 -5.98 19.92 1.26
C MET A 152 -6.67 21.29 1.45
N SER A 153 -8.00 21.34 1.53
CA SER A 153 -8.75 22.56 1.83
C SER A 153 -8.54 23.08 3.26
N ASN A 154 -8.20 22.20 4.20
CA ASN A 154 -8.00 22.55 5.61
C ASN A 154 -6.52 22.73 5.97
N ALA A 155 -5.60 22.66 4.99
CA ALA A 155 -4.18 22.89 5.20
C ALA A 155 -3.92 24.34 5.68
N PRO A 156 -3.25 24.53 6.84
CA PRO A 156 -3.03 25.87 7.37
C PRO A 156 -1.83 26.59 6.73
N PHE A 157 -1.81 27.91 6.86
CA PHE A 157 -0.58 28.68 6.70
C PHE A 157 0.28 28.56 7.98
N LEU A 158 1.59 28.37 7.80
CA LEU A 158 2.58 28.18 8.85
C LEU A 158 3.30 29.49 9.17
N LEU A 159 3.43 29.75 10.48
CA LEU A 159 4.18 30.87 11.02
C LEU A 159 5.36 30.35 11.86
N PRO A 160 6.53 31.01 11.81
CA PRO A 160 7.63 30.66 12.69
C PRO A 160 7.22 30.89 14.15
N ARG A 161 7.67 30.00 15.05
CA ARG A 161 7.38 30.10 16.49
C ARG A 161 7.88 31.41 17.11
N GLN A 162 8.96 31.97 16.56
CA GLN A 162 9.52 33.25 16.98
C GLN A 162 9.29 34.28 15.88
N ASN A 163 8.69 35.41 16.25
CA ASN A 163 8.56 36.55 15.35
C ASN A 163 9.94 37.18 15.10
N PRO A 164 10.19 37.76 13.91
CA PRO A 164 11.38 38.57 13.69
C PRO A 164 11.41 39.75 14.67
N VAL A 165 12.59 40.07 15.20
CA VAL A 165 12.79 41.20 16.14
C VAL A 165 12.42 42.55 15.49
N PHE A 166 12.64 42.68 14.18
CA PHE A 166 12.24 43.84 13.38
C PHE A 166 12.10 43.41 11.91
N GLY A 167 11.16 44.00 11.17
CA GLY A 167 10.99 43.78 9.73
C GLY A 167 9.80 42.91 9.34
N LYS A 168 9.82 42.42 8.09
CA LYS A 168 8.77 41.59 7.50
C LYS A 168 9.07 40.10 7.72
N PHE A 169 8.04 39.26 7.79
CA PHE A 169 8.15 37.81 7.66
C PHE A 169 7.20 37.31 6.58
N GLU A 170 7.51 36.13 6.05
CA GLU A 170 6.66 35.42 5.10
C GLU A 170 6.04 34.22 5.80
N THR A 171 4.76 33.95 5.52
CA THR A 171 4.09 32.72 5.92
C THR A 171 4.27 31.67 4.84
N LYS A 172 4.31 30.40 5.23
CA LYS A 172 4.41 29.28 4.29
C LYS A 172 3.06 28.58 4.20
N ASP A 173 2.61 28.25 3.00
CA ASP A 173 1.47 27.33 2.84
C ASP A 173 1.94 25.91 3.23
N SER A 174 1.30 25.27 4.21
CA SER A 174 1.70 23.90 4.59
C SER A 174 1.44 22.90 3.48
N LEU A 175 0.43 23.13 2.64
CA LEU A 175 0.11 22.28 1.51
C LEU A 175 1.25 22.26 0.50
N GLU A 176 1.73 23.45 0.14
CA GLU A 176 2.87 23.60 -0.75
C GLU A 176 4.14 23.06 -0.09
N ASN A 177 4.46 23.55 1.11
CA ASN A 177 5.72 23.26 1.79
C ASN A 177 5.89 21.78 2.15
N ASP A 178 4.84 21.12 2.66
CA ASP A 178 4.93 19.75 3.16
C ASP A 178 4.49 18.71 2.11
N GLY A 179 3.65 19.10 1.14
CA GLY A 179 3.06 18.19 0.16
C GLY A 179 3.59 18.30 -1.26
N LEU A 180 3.94 19.51 -1.73
CA LEU A 180 4.10 19.79 -3.17
C LEU A 180 5.45 20.45 -3.54
N TRP A 181 6.38 20.54 -2.60
CA TRP A 181 7.67 21.19 -2.78
C TRP A 181 8.84 20.23 -2.69
N ASP A 182 9.72 20.25 -3.70
CA ASP A 182 10.92 19.42 -3.68
C ASP A 182 12.00 20.07 -2.80
N VAL A 183 12.41 19.35 -1.77
CA VAL A 183 13.35 19.86 -0.77
C VAL A 183 14.74 20.09 -1.36
N TYR A 184 15.14 19.35 -2.40
CA TYR A 184 16.51 19.41 -2.92
C TYR A 184 16.65 20.44 -4.05
N ASN A 185 15.77 20.39 -5.03
CA ASN A 185 15.76 21.24 -6.21
C ASN A 185 15.02 22.58 -5.98
N LYS A 186 14.31 22.73 -4.86
CA LYS A 186 13.66 23.99 -4.43
C LYS A 186 12.64 24.51 -5.44
N PHE A 187 11.74 23.65 -5.90
CA PHE A 187 10.62 24.03 -6.74
C PHE A 187 9.40 23.13 -6.53
N ALA A 188 8.26 23.50 -7.10
CA ALA A 188 7.04 22.70 -7.07
C ALA A 188 7.16 21.40 -7.90
N MET A 189 6.48 20.33 -7.48
CA MET A 189 6.48 19.00 -8.11
C MET A 189 6.24 19.00 -9.63
N GLY A 190 5.46 19.95 -10.15
CA GLY A 190 5.21 20.04 -11.58
C GLY A 190 6.46 20.30 -12.42
N ASN A 191 7.52 20.90 -11.85
CA ASN A 191 8.80 21.06 -12.52
C ASN A 191 9.55 19.72 -12.68
N CYS A 192 9.39 18.77 -11.76
CA CYS A 192 9.83 17.38 -11.98
C CYS A 192 9.08 16.76 -13.16
N GLY A 193 7.77 17.03 -13.27
CA GLY A 193 6.95 16.60 -14.40
C GLY A 193 7.47 17.16 -15.74
N GLU A 194 7.84 18.44 -15.79
CA GLU A 194 8.47 19.06 -16.96
C GLU A 194 9.84 18.43 -17.29
N HIS A 195 10.66 18.16 -16.27
CA HIS A 195 11.93 17.46 -16.44
C HIS A 195 11.72 16.08 -17.07
N ALA A 196 10.83 15.28 -16.48
CA ALA A 196 10.53 13.93 -16.95
C ALA A 196 9.92 13.93 -18.37
N ALA A 197 9.06 14.91 -18.69
CA ALA A 197 8.51 15.06 -20.04
C ALA A 197 9.62 15.27 -21.08
N SER A 198 10.60 16.11 -20.78
CA SER A 198 11.76 16.35 -21.64
C SER A 198 12.65 15.11 -21.75
N THR A 199 13.01 14.48 -20.62
CA THR A 199 13.90 13.32 -20.57
C THR A 199 13.33 12.12 -21.32
N HIS A 200 12.02 11.88 -21.21
CA HIS A 200 11.34 10.76 -21.84
C HIS A 200 10.70 11.10 -23.19
N LEU A 201 10.88 12.33 -23.70
CA LEU A 201 10.31 12.80 -24.97
C LEU A 201 8.79 12.63 -25.03
N ILE A 202 8.09 13.00 -23.95
CA ILE A 202 6.62 12.97 -23.88
C ILE A 202 6.08 14.35 -24.27
N THR A 203 5.38 14.41 -25.40
CA THR A 203 4.88 15.69 -25.94
C THR A 203 3.67 16.20 -25.17
N ARG A 204 3.40 17.51 -25.30
CA ARG A 204 2.21 18.17 -24.73
C ARG A 204 0.91 17.52 -25.22
N GLU A 205 0.82 17.20 -26.50
CA GLU A 205 -0.36 16.61 -27.14
C GLU A 205 -0.63 15.20 -26.59
N SER A 206 0.42 14.44 -26.29
CA SER A 206 0.30 13.12 -25.66
C SER A 206 -0.24 13.21 -24.23
N GLN A 207 0.16 14.24 -23.48
CA GLN A 207 -0.33 14.51 -22.13
C GLN A 207 -1.79 14.98 -22.15
N ASP A 208 -2.14 15.92 -23.02
CA ASP A 208 -3.51 16.44 -23.13
C ASP A 208 -4.49 15.37 -23.62
N SER A 209 -4.09 14.54 -24.58
CA SER A 209 -4.93 13.42 -25.04
C SER A 209 -5.17 12.38 -23.94
N HIS A 210 -4.18 12.12 -23.08
CA HIS A 210 -4.35 11.27 -21.90
C HIS A 210 -5.36 11.87 -20.93
N ALA A 211 -5.19 13.15 -20.59
CA ALA A 211 -6.08 13.86 -19.68
C ALA A 211 -7.53 13.80 -20.16
N ILE A 212 -7.77 14.12 -21.44
CA ILE A 212 -9.11 14.06 -22.05
C ILE A 212 -9.71 12.66 -21.93
N GLU A 213 -8.92 11.62 -22.22
CA GLU A 213 -9.38 10.24 -22.09
C GLU A 213 -9.68 9.86 -20.63
N SER A 214 -8.87 10.31 -19.68
CA SER A 214 -9.12 10.11 -18.24
C SER A 214 -10.43 10.73 -17.77
N TYR A 215 -10.74 11.97 -18.20
CA TYR A 215 -12.04 12.60 -17.93
C TYR A 215 -13.21 11.81 -18.54
N LYS A 216 -13.07 11.33 -19.79
CA LYS A 216 -14.10 10.52 -20.45
C LYS A 216 -14.28 9.17 -19.77
N ARG A 217 -13.21 8.53 -19.28
CA ARG A 217 -13.25 7.26 -18.55
C ARG A 217 -14.00 7.41 -17.24
N ALA A 218 -13.68 8.43 -16.43
CA ALA A 218 -14.39 8.69 -15.19
C ALA A 218 -15.87 9.02 -15.43
N GLU A 219 -16.19 9.84 -16.44
CA GLU A 219 -17.58 10.12 -16.77
C GLU A 219 -18.36 8.85 -17.16
N ARG A 220 -17.74 7.96 -17.95
CA ARG A 220 -18.34 6.65 -18.30
C ARG A 220 -18.52 5.77 -17.06
N ALA A 221 -17.53 5.67 -16.20
CA ALA A 221 -17.56 4.85 -14.99
C ALA A 221 -18.65 5.33 -14.01
N TRP A 222 -18.76 6.64 -13.79
CA TRP A 222 -19.82 7.25 -12.97
C TRP A 222 -21.21 7.00 -13.57
N LYS A 223 -21.39 7.21 -14.88
CA LYS A 223 -22.68 6.92 -15.55
C LYS A 223 -23.08 5.44 -15.50
N ALA A 224 -22.10 4.54 -15.46
CA ALA A 224 -22.31 3.10 -15.39
C ALA A 224 -22.52 2.57 -13.96
N GLY A 225 -22.40 3.41 -12.92
CA GLY A 225 -22.51 2.98 -11.51
C GLY A 225 -21.31 2.15 -11.03
N ALA A 226 -20.14 2.27 -11.68
CA ALA A 226 -18.98 1.44 -11.37
C ALA A 226 -18.48 1.62 -9.92
N PHE A 227 -18.74 2.79 -9.32
CA PHE A 227 -18.29 3.17 -7.99
C PHE A 227 -19.33 2.97 -6.88
N ASP A 228 -20.52 2.47 -7.20
CA ASP A 228 -21.63 2.34 -6.24
C ASP A 228 -21.28 1.46 -5.03
N ALA A 229 -20.39 0.48 -5.23
CA ALA A 229 -19.95 -0.44 -4.18
C ALA A 229 -18.87 0.16 -3.25
N GLU A 230 -18.12 1.16 -3.69
CA GLU A 230 -16.98 1.71 -2.93
C GLU A 230 -17.26 3.07 -2.27
N ILE A 231 -18.26 3.82 -2.75
CA ILE A 231 -18.53 5.19 -2.27
C ILE A 231 -19.32 5.19 -0.95
N ALA A 232 -18.72 5.78 0.08
CA ALA A 232 -19.34 6.15 1.34
C ALA A 232 -19.99 7.54 1.22
N PRO A 233 -21.33 7.67 1.22
CA PRO A 233 -21.97 8.98 1.13
C PRO A 233 -21.60 9.87 2.32
N VAL A 234 -21.23 11.12 2.04
CA VAL A 234 -20.83 12.10 3.06
C VAL A 234 -21.97 13.08 3.31
N THR A 235 -22.44 13.17 4.55
CA THR A 235 -23.48 14.12 4.94
C THR A 235 -22.87 15.36 5.59
N ILE A 236 -22.96 16.50 4.91
CA ILE A 236 -22.53 17.82 5.41
C ILE A 236 -23.70 18.49 6.11
N LYS A 237 -23.57 18.71 7.43
CA LYS A 237 -24.62 19.35 8.23
C LYS A 237 -24.71 20.84 7.93
N GLY A 238 -25.91 21.32 7.65
CA GLY A 238 -26.15 22.71 7.26
C GLY A 238 -27.29 23.36 8.04
N LYS A 239 -27.20 24.69 8.25
CA LYS A 239 -28.27 25.47 8.90
C LYS A 239 -29.60 25.43 8.13
N LYS A 240 -29.56 25.18 6.81
CA LYS A 240 -30.73 25.12 5.92
C LYS A 240 -31.13 23.68 5.56
N GLY A 241 -30.58 22.69 6.26
CA GLY A 241 -30.70 21.27 5.93
C GLY A 241 -29.35 20.65 5.58
N ASP A 242 -29.31 19.32 5.63
CA ASP A 242 -28.13 18.53 5.36
C ASP A 242 -27.95 18.32 3.85
N VAL A 243 -26.69 18.31 3.40
CA VAL A 243 -26.32 18.04 2.00
C VAL A 243 -25.58 16.71 1.95
N VAL A 244 -26.06 15.79 1.11
CA VAL A 244 -25.40 14.50 0.91
C VAL A 244 -24.55 14.55 -0.36
N VAL A 245 -23.24 14.41 -0.19
CA VAL A 245 -22.26 14.28 -1.27
C VAL A 245 -22.03 12.78 -1.50
N LYS A 246 -22.31 12.31 -2.73
CA LYS A 246 -22.28 10.88 -3.09
C LYS A 246 -21.59 10.61 -4.43
N GLU A 247 -20.97 11.63 -5.01
CA GLU A 247 -20.35 11.57 -6.34
C GLU A 247 -19.10 12.45 -6.33
N ASP A 248 -18.04 12.02 -7.01
CA ASP A 248 -16.81 12.81 -7.15
C ASP A 248 -17.10 14.16 -7.82
N GLU A 249 -16.42 15.20 -7.38
CA GLU A 249 -16.67 16.57 -7.86
C GLU A 249 -15.90 16.89 -9.15
N GLU A 250 -14.65 16.43 -9.24
CA GLU A 250 -13.66 16.97 -10.16
C GLU A 250 -13.88 16.59 -11.63
N TYR A 251 -14.35 15.37 -11.92
CA TYR A 251 -14.45 14.88 -13.31
C TYR A 251 -15.46 15.67 -14.16
N LYS A 252 -16.37 16.41 -13.49
CA LYS A 252 -17.36 17.31 -14.12
C LYS A 252 -16.77 18.68 -14.49
N ARG A 253 -15.56 19.00 -14.03
CA ARG A 253 -14.94 20.33 -14.11
C ARG A 253 -13.96 20.48 -15.28
N VAL A 254 -14.32 19.91 -16.43
CA VAL A 254 -13.50 19.97 -17.65
C VAL A 254 -14.21 20.70 -18.78
N ILE A 255 -13.45 21.48 -19.56
CA ILE A 255 -13.90 22.06 -20.83
C ILE A 255 -12.93 21.56 -21.89
N TYR A 256 -13.33 20.50 -22.60
CA TYR A 256 -12.44 19.73 -23.49
C TYR A 256 -11.76 20.60 -24.55
N GLU A 257 -12.48 21.56 -25.12
CA GLU A 257 -11.98 22.47 -26.17
C GLU A 257 -10.90 23.41 -25.65
N LYS A 258 -10.88 23.68 -24.33
CA LYS A 258 -9.88 24.54 -23.72
C LYS A 258 -8.59 23.80 -23.39
N VAL A 259 -8.60 22.48 -23.24
CA VAL A 259 -7.43 21.69 -22.80
C VAL A 259 -6.18 22.03 -23.61
N PRO A 260 -6.18 22.03 -24.97
CA PRO A 260 -4.98 22.34 -25.76
C PRO A 260 -4.53 23.80 -25.65
N THR A 261 -5.42 24.71 -25.25
CA THR A 261 -5.18 26.15 -25.19
C THR A 261 -4.61 26.63 -23.85
N LEU A 262 -4.62 25.76 -22.83
CA LEU A 262 -4.14 26.12 -21.51
C LEU A 262 -2.64 26.41 -21.52
N ARG A 263 -2.27 27.48 -20.81
CA ARG A 263 -0.88 27.83 -20.56
C ARG A 263 -0.26 26.85 -19.56
N PRO A 264 1.02 26.48 -19.72
CA PRO A 264 1.72 25.67 -18.73
C PRO A 264 1.79 26.37 -17.36
N SER A 265 1.61 25.60 -16.29
CA SER A 265 1.56 26.13 -14.92
C SER A 265 2.93 26.37 -14.31
N PHE A 266 3.92 25.54 -14.66
CA PHE A 266 5.21 25.49 -13.96
C PHE A 266 6.35 26.10 -14.78
N LYS A 267 6.31 25.94 -16.11
CA LYS A 267 7.29 26.50 -17.03
C LYS A 267 6.60 27.32 -18.13
N PRO A 268 6.43 28.64 -17.96
CA PRO A 268 5.62 29.47 -18.87
C PRO A 268 6.02 29.40 -20.34
N ASN A 269 7.32 29.24 -20.63
CA ASN A 269 7.85 29.13 -21.99
C ASN A 269 8.37 27.71 -22.24
N GLY A 270 7.69 26.98 -23.12
CA GLY A 270 8.09 25.62 -23.50
C GLY A 270 7.83 24.56 -22.43
N GLY A 271 6.92 24.83 -21.48
CA GLY A 271 6.36 23.82 -20.59
C GLY A 271 5.25 23.01 -21.26
N THR A 272 4.96 21.86 -20.68
CA THR A 272 3.98 20.88 -21.15
C THR A 272 2.91 20.57 -20.10
N ILE A 273 3.19 20.85 -18.83
CA ILE A 273 2.29 20.56 -17.71
C ILE A 273 1.30 21.72 -17.54
N THR A 274 0.01 21.42 -17.62
CA THR A 274 -1.10 22.37 -17.51
C THR A 274 -2.09 21.94 -16.45
N PRO A 275 -2.99 22.84 -15.99
CA PRO A 275 -4.01 22.46 -15.01
C PRO A 275 -4.93 21.31 -15.46
N ALA A 276 -5.11 21.11 -16.76
CA ALA A 276 -5.96 20.02 -17.26
C ALA A 276 -5.25 18.66 -17.29
N ASN A 277 -3.92 18.65 -17.47
CA ASN A 277 -3.14 17.41 -17.58
C ASN A 277 -2.31 17.10 -16.32
N SER A 278 -2.42 17.94 -15.29
CA SER A 278 -2.02 17.66 -13.91
C SER A 278 -3.22 17.25 -13.07
N SER A 279 -2.98 16.49 -12.00
CA SER A 279 -4.00 16.31 -10.97
C SER A 279 -4.34 17.62 -10.25
N SER A 280 -5.58 17.73 -9.78
CA SER A 280 -6.08 18.82 -8.93
C SER A 280 -5.71 18.61 -7.45
N LEU A 281 -5.99 19.64 -6.65
CA LEU A 281 -5.91 19.58 -5.20
C LEU A 281 -7.29 19.17 -4.66
N ASN A 282 -7.35 18.17 -3.76
CA ASN A 282 -8.60 17.54 -3.38
C ASN A 282 -8.69 17.16 -1.90
N ASP A 283 -9.92 16.93 -1.45
CA ASP A 283 -10.25 16.37 -0.14
C ASP A 283 -10.84 14.97 -0.31
N GLY A 284 -10.47 14.02 0.55
CA GLY A 284 -11.08 12.70 0.57
C GLY A 284 -10.37 11.70 1.47
N ALA A 285 -10.99 10.53 1.64
CA ALA A 285 -10.38 9.42 2.37
C ALA A 285 -10.79 8.07 1.79
N SER A 286 -9.96 7.06 2.05
CA SER A 286 -10.18 5.67 1.66
C SER A 286 -9.72 4.73 2.76
N ALA A 287 -10.38 3.59 2.88
CA ALA A 287 -10.21 2.62 3.95
C ALA A 287 -10.40 1.19 3.43
N LEU A 288 -9.47 0.32 3.78
CA LEU A 288 -9.51 -1.11 3.59
C LEU A 288 -9.46 -1.80 4.95
N ILE A 289 -10.04 -3.00 5.01
CA ILE A 289 -9.85 -3.93 6.10
C ILE A 289 -9.11 -5.14 5.54
N LEU A 290 -7.96 -5.44 6.13
CA LEU A 290 -7.13 -6.58 5.81
C LEU A 290 -7.21 -7.61 6.93
N MET A 291 -7.20 -8.88 6.55
CA MET A 291 -7.20 -10.01 7.47
C MET A 291 -6.19 -11.06 7.04
N SER A 292 -5.76 -11.89 7.98
CA SER A 292 -5.22 -13.20 7.60
C SER A 292 -6.34 -14.05 7.00
N ALA A 293 -6.04 -14.88 6.01
CA ALA A 293 -7.02 -15.75 5.38
C ALA A 293 -7.68 -16.70 6.39
N GLU A 294 -6.93 -17.15 7.39
CA GLU A 294 -7.44 -17.99 8.48
C GLU A 294 -8.45 -17.23 9.34
N LYS A 295 -8.17 -15.96 9.67
CA LYS A 295 -9.07 -15.14 10.48
C LYS A 295 -10.33 -14.76 9.72
N ALA A 296 -10.21 -14.44 8.43
CA ALA A 296 -11.36 -14.21 7.56
C ALA A 296 -12.29 -15.45 7.53
N LYS A 297 -11.71 -16.65 7.40
CA LYS A 297 -12.44 -17.91 7.46
C LYS A 297 -13.09 -18.16 8.83
N GLU A 298 -12.36 -17.94 9.92
CA GLU A 298 -12.87 -18.07 11.29
C GLU A 298 -14.10 -17.18 11.54
N LEU A 299 -14.07 -15.95 11.04
CA LEU A 299 -15.14 -14.97 11.19
C LEU A 299 -16.25 -15.10 10.15
N GLY A 300 -16.14 -16.03 9.19
CA GLY A 300 -17.10 -16.19 8.10
C GLY A 300 -17.17 -15.00 7.13
N ILE A 301 -16.09 -14.23 7.03
CA ILE A 301 -15.98 -13.07 6.14
C ILE A 301 -15.41 -13.51 4.80
N LYS A 302 -16.10 -13.15 3.70
CA LYS A 302 -15.66 -13.48 2.34
C LYS A 302 -14.58 -12.49 1.87
N PRO A 303 -13.38 -12.96 1.51
CA PRO A 303 -12.36 -12.11 0.87
C PRO A 303 -12.83 -11.50 -0.45
N LEU A 304 -12.42 -10.26 -0.71
CA LEU A 304 -12.56 -9.57 -2.01
C LEU A 304 -11.34 -9.84 -2.90
N ALA A 305 -10.16 -9.82 -2.29
CA ALA A 305 -8.88 -9.93 -2.97
C ALA A 305 -7.81 -10.50 -2.05
N LYS A 306 -6.73 -11.01 -2.65
CA LYS A 306 -5.51 -11.42 -1.95
C LYS A 306 -4.40 -10.42 -2.25
N VAL A 307 -3.65 -10.02 -1.23
CA VAL A 307 -2.41 -9.26 -1.44
C VAL A 307 -1.34 -10.26 -1.82
N ILE A 308 -0.96 -10.27 -3.10
CA ILE A 308 0.06 -11.20 -3.57
C ILE A 308 1.43 -10.68 -3.17
N SER A 309 1.63 -9.34 -3.18
CA SER A 309 2.91 -8.67 -2.88
C SER A 309 2.67 -7.09 -2.66
N TYR A 310 3.62 -6.21 -2.22
CA TYR A 310 3.88 -4.72 -2.20
C TYR A 310 5.40 -4.23 -2.09
N ALA A 311 5.88 -3.08 -2.60
CA ALA A 311 7.31 -2.66 -2.68
C ALA A 311 7.42 -1.20 -3.07
N ASP A 312 8.59 -0.68 -2.71
CA ASP A 312 8.99 0.69 -2.90
C ASP A 312 10.21 0.72 -3.83
N ALA A 313 10.29 1.76 -4.64
CA ALA A 313 11.51 2.11 -5.37
C ALA A 313 11.85 3.57 -5.09
N GLY A 314 13.15 3.84 -4.96
CA GLY A 314 13.70 5.19 -4.90
C GLY A 314 14.44 5.50 -6.19
N VAL A 315 14.30 6.73 -6.67
CA VAL A 315 15.04 7.32 -7.79
C VAL A 315 15.48 8.73 -7.36
N ASP A 316 16.25 9.43 -8.20
CA ASP A 316 16.58 10.82 -7.91
C ASP A 316 15.30 11.66 -7.73
N PRO A 317 15.25 12.62 -6.78
CA PRO A 317 14.02 13.34 -6.44
C PRO A 317 13.32 14.02 -7.62
N ILE A 318 14.11 14.53 -8.58
CA ILE A 318 13.58 15.16 -9.80
C ILE A 318 12.94 14.14 -10.77
N ASP A 319 13.33 12.87 -10.67
CA ASP A 319 12.88 11.76 -11.51
C ASP A 319 11.74 10.95 -10.88
N PHE A 320 11.13 11.44 -9.80
CA PHE A 320 9.98 10.76 -9.18
C PHE A 320 8.86 10.37 -10.18
N PRO A 321 8.57 11.11 -11.27
CA PRO A 321 7.57 10.69 -12.25
C PRO A 321 7.85 9.31 -12.89
N SER A 322 9.10 8.88 -12.88
CA SER A 322 9.56 7.59 -13.42
C SER A 322 9.64 6.50 -12.35
N ALA A 323 9.53 6.84 -11.06
CA ALA A 323 9.62 5.87 -9.96
C ALA A 323 8.64 4.69 -10.07
N PRO A 324 7.37 4.87 -10.51
CA PRO A 324 6.46 3.74 -10.71
C PRO A 324 6.97 2.73 -11.74
N ALA A 325 7.66 3.19 -12.79
CA ALA A 325 8.26 2.31 -13.80
C ALA A 325 9.41 1.46 -13.23
N THR A 326 9.99 1.84 -12.08
CA THR A 326 10.96 1.04 -11.33
C THR A 326 10.28 0.12 -10.32
N ALA A 327 9.24 0.58 -9.63
CA ALA A 327 8.54 -0.20 -8.61
C ALA A 327 7.72 -1.37 -9.18
N ILE A 328 7.02 -1.17 -10.32
CA ILE A 328 6.16 -2.19 -10.92
C ILE A 328 6.94 -3.46 -11.31
N PRO A 329 8.09 -3.40 -12.01
CA PRO A 329 8.88 -4.61 -12.31
C PRO A 329 9.35 -5.36 -11.07
N ILE A 330 9.72 -4.64 -10.01
CA ILE A 330 10.08 -5.25 -8.72
C ILE A 330 8.87 -6.00 -8.16
N ALA A 331 7.67 -5.42 -8.24
CA ALA A 331 6.44 -6.05 -7.79
C ALA A 331 6.10 -7.34 -8.51
N LEU A 332 6.14 -7.31 -9.84
CA LEU A 332 5.89 -8.46 -10.69
C LEU A 332 6.91 -9.57 -10.41
N LYS A 333 8.20 -9.22 -10.32
CA LYS A 333 9.26 -10.17 -9.98
C LYS A 333 9.00 -10.87 -8.64
N ASN A 334 8.63 -10.13 -7.59
CA ASN A 334 8.36 -10.70 -6.27
C ASN A 334 7.12 -11.59 -6.25
N ALA A 335 6.16 -11.32 -7.13
CA ALA A 335 4.98 -12.15 -7.31
C ALA A 335 5.24 -13.41 -8.15
N GLY A 336 6.39 -13.49 -8.82
CA GLY A 336 6.63 -14.49 -9.86
C GLY A 336 5.73 -14.30 -11.09
N LEU A 337 5.26 -13.07 -11.34
CA LEU A 337 4.41 -12.72 -12.46
C LEU A 337 5.18 -11.90 -13.51
N SER A 338 4.68 -11.93 -14.73
CA SER A 338 5.08 -11.05 -15.82
C SER A 338 4.07 -9.90 -15.98
N LYS A 339 4.41 -8.91 -16.82
CA LYS A 339 3.47 -7.82 -17.15
C LYS A 339 2.25 -8.31 -17.95
N ASP A 340 2.39 -9.43 -18.66
CA ASP A 340 1.33 -9.95 -19.52
C ASP A 340 0.26 -10.68 -18.71
N ASP A 341 0.62 -11.14 -17.50
CA ASP A 341 -0.29 -11.76 -16.52
C ASP A 341 -1.22 -10.73 -15.84
N ILE A 342 -0.99 -9.43 -16.05
CA ILE A 342 -1.78 -8.38 -15.42
C ILE A 342 -2.97 -8.00 -16.30
N THR A 343 -4.16 -8.08 -15.70
CA THR A 343 -5.42 -7.67 -16.33
C THR A 343 -5.58 -6.16 -16.32
N LEU A 344 -5.31 -5.52 -15.17
CA LEU A 344 -5.52 -4.09 -14.96
C LEU A 344 -4.39 -3.45 -14.17
N TYR A 345 -4.07 -2.20 -14.52
CA TYR A 345 -3.09 -1.36 -13.84
C TYR A 345 -3.78 -0.08 -13.34
N GLU A 346 -3.62 0.24 -12.07
CA GLU A 346 -3.96 1.55 -11.52
C GLU A 346 -2.67 2.31 -11.22
N VAL A 347 -2.25 3.13 -12.19
CA VAL A 347 -1.05 3.99 -12.11
C VAL A 347 -1.51 5.41 -11.79
N ASN A 348 -1.11 5.93 -10.63
CA ASN A 348 -1.58 7.24 -10.21
C ASN A 348 -1.28 8.35 -11.21
N GLU A 349 -2.31 9.13 -11.48
CA GLU A 349 -2.29 10.22 -12.44
C GLU A 349 -1.88 11.56 -11.77
N ALA A 350 -0.76 11.57 -11.03
CA ALA A 350 -0.23 12.81 -10.44
C ALA A 350 -0.03 13.89 -11.50
N PHE A 351 0.52 13.48 -12.64
CA PHE A 351 0.54 14.20 -13.90
C PHE A 351 0.37 13.20 -15.03
N SER A 352 -0.24 13.61 -16.15
CA SER A 352 -0.43 12.74 -17.32
C SER A 352 0.91 12.17 -17.84
N VAL A 353 2.00 12.92 -17.68
CA VAL A 353 3.35 12.46 -18.03
C VAL A 353 3.78 11.20 -17.28
N VAL A 354 3.35 11.01 -16.02
CA VAL A 354 3.69 9.83 -15.20
C VAL A 354 3.18 8.56 -15.87
N VAL A 355 1.90 8.55 -16.23
CA VAL A 355 1.29 7.39 -16.90
C VAL A 355 1.92 7.15 -18.26
N ARG A 356 2.12 8.20 -19.05
CA ARG A 356 2.79 8.10 -20.37
C ARG A 356 4.21 7.54 -20.27
N ILE A 357 4.95 7.85 -19.21
CA ILE A 357 6.26 7.26 -18.96
C ILE A 357 6.13 5.77 -18.66
N VAL A 358 5.21 5.37 -17.77
CA VAL A 358 5.00 3.96 -17.41
C VAL A 358 4.57 3.13 -18.64
N GLU A 359 3.63 3.63 -19.43
CA GLU A 359 3.20 3.04 -20.71
C GLU A 359 4.41 2.78 -21.62
N LYS A 360 5.22 3.82 -21.85
CA LYS A 360 6.36 3.79 -22.76
C LYS A 360 7.49 2.89 -22.27
N VAL A 361 7.86 2.99 -21.00
CA VAL A 361 9.01 2.29 -20.43
C VAL A 361 8.73 0.79 -20.25
N LEU A 362 7.52 0.44 -19.81
CA LEU A 362 7.16 -0.96 -19.57
C LEU A 362 6.49 -1.62 -20.78
N GLY A 363 6.07 -0.85 -21.78
CA GLY A 363 5.33 -1.35 -22.93
C GLY A 363 4.04 -2.03 -22.51
N ILE A 364 3.26 -1.33 -21.66
CA ILE A 364 1.94 -1.77 -21.18
C ILE A 364 0.88 -1.22 -22.13
N ASP A 365 -0.14 -2.03 -22.42
CA ASP A 365 -1.29 -1.60 -23.21
C ASP A 365 -2.08 -0.48 -22.47
N PRO A 366 -2.22 0.73 -23.05
CA PRO A 366 -3.00 1.83 -22.46
C PRO A 366 -4.47 1.49 -22.21
N ALA A 367 -5.01 0.44 -22.83
CA ALA A 367 -6.36 -0.04 -22.54
C ALA A 367 -6.48 -0.76 -21.19
N LYS A 368 -5.36 -1.21 -20.61
CA LYS A 368 -5.31 -1.87 -19.29
C LYS A 368 -5.02 -0.92 -18.13
N ILE A 369 -4.55 0.30 -18.41
CA ILE A 369 -4.19 1.29 -17.38
C ILE A 369 -5.38 2.20 -17.10
N ASN A 370 -5.75 2.39 -15.83
CA ASN A 370 -6.73 3.35 -15.34
C ASN A 370 -8.04 3.33 -16.15
N VAL A 371 -8.68 2.16 -16.24
CA VAL A 371 -9.85 1.94 -17.11
C VAL A 371 -11.06 2.79 -16.70
N ASN A 372 -11.12 3.20 -15.43
CA ASN A 372 -12.16 4.05 -14.86
C ASN A 372 -11.72 5.52 -14.69
N GLY A 373 -10.51 5.91 -15.08
CA GLY A 373 -9.96 7.27 -14.99
C GLY A 373 -9.46 7.67 -13.59
N CYS A 374 -8.40 8.50 -13.53
CA CYS A 374 -7.74 8.89 -12.29
C CYS A 374 -7.40 10.40 -12.17
N VAL A 375 -6.87 11.08 -13.21
CA VAL A 375 -6.64 12.56 -13.30
C VAL A 375 -7.94 13.28 -12.95
N SER A 376 -9.03 12.79 -13.53
CA SER A 376 -10.37 13.37 -13.44
C SER A 376 -11.07 13.09 -12.12
N SER A 377 -10.64 12.07 -11.37
CA SER A 377 -11.20 11.72 -10.07
C SER A 377 -10.58 12.56 -8.93
N GLY A 378 -9.54 13.34 -9.21
CA GLY A 378 -8.82 14.18 -8.25
C GLY A 378 -7.72 13.42 -7.50
N CYS A 379 -6.63 14.09 -7.13
CA CYS A 379 -5.53 13.50 -6.36
C CYS A 379 -5.70 13.81 -4.89
N VAL A 380 -6.19 12.81 -4.13
CA VAL A 380 -6.01 12.79 -2.69
C VAL A 380 -4.62 12.20 -2.45
N ILE A 381 -3.66 13.00 -1.96
CA ILE A 381 -2.25 12.59 -1.84
C ILE A 381 -2.09 11.28 -1.04
N SER A 382 -3.02 10.95 -0.15
CA SER A 382 -3.01 9.72 0.63
C SER A 382 -3.87 8.57 0.08
N PHE A 383 -4.31 8.59 -1.19
CA PHE A 383 -5.23 7.58 -1.75
C PHE A 383 -4.57 6.26 -2.21
N LEU A 384 -5.42 5.27 -2.46
CA LEU A 384 -5.10 3.90 -2.86
C LEU A 384 -4.75 3.78 -4.34
N GLN A 385 -3.74 2.96 -4.67
CA GLN A 385 -3.30 2.64 -6.04
C GLN A 385 -2.93 1.14 -6.10
N GLY A 386 -2.82 0.48 -7.26
CA GLY A 386 -2.52 -0.97 -7.27
C GLY A 386 -2.43 -1.60 -8.65
N VAL A 387 -2.04 -2.88 -8.70
CA VAL A 387 -1.92 -3.68 -9.93
C VAL A 387 -2.68 -4.98 -9.73
N ILE A 388 -3.59 -5.30 -10.66
CA ILE A 388 -4.66 -6.27 -10.43
C ILE A 388 -4.63 -7.41 -11.43
N ASN A 389 -4.67 -8.63 -10.88
CA ASN A 389 -4.88 -9.85 -11.63
C ASN A 389 -6.18 -10.51 -11.13
N LEU A 390 -7.16 -10.73 -12.03
CA LEU A 390 -8.42 -11.40 -11.73
C LEU A 390 -8.49 -12.71 -12.55
N PRO A 391 -9.00 -13.82 -11.99
CA PRO A 391 -9.39 -14.97 -12.79
C PRO A 391 -10.61 -14.64 -13.65
N ASP A 392 -10.63 -15.17 -14.88
CA ASP A 392 -11.71 -15.00 -15.85
C ASP A 392 -13.07 -15.43 -15.26
N ASP A 393 -14.12 -14.66 -15.56
CA ASP A 393 -15.56 -14.85 -15.23
C ASP A 393 -16.18 -14.15 -14.00
N THR A 394 -15.60 -13.04 -13.50
CA THR A 394 -16.31 -12.19 -12.52
C THR A 394 -16.77 -10.86 -13.12
N VAL A 395 -18.07 -10.55 -13.02
CA VAL A 395 -18.61 -9.19 -13.27
C VAL A 395 -18.18 -8.30 -12.10
N VAL A 396 -17.52 -7.17 -12.40
CA VAL A 396 -16.65 -6.46 -11.47
C VAL A 396 -17.25 -5.13 -10.99
N PRO A 397 -17.52 -4.93 -9.68
CA PRO A 397 -17.39 -3.61 -9.04
C PRO A 397 -15.90 -3.29 -8.90
N SER A 398 -15.48 -2.04 -9.17
CA SER A 398 -14.07 -1.60 -9.21
C SER A 398 -13.21 -2.23 -8.10
N PRO A 399 -12.24 -3.10 -8.42
CA PRO A 399 -11.48 -3.81 -7.39
C PRO A 399 -10.09 -3.22 -7.24
N LEU A 400 -9.50 -3.47 -6.08
CA LEU A 400 -8.14 -3.14 -5.64
C LEU A 400 -7.42 -4.46 -5.36
N VAL A 401 -6.29 -4.68 -6.01
CA VAL A 401 -5.33 -5.76 -5.70
C VAL A 401 -3.93 -5.14 -5.79
N MET A 402 -3.06 -5.47 -4.84
CA MET A 402 -1.67 -4.96 -4.75
C MET A 402 -0.66 -6.12 -4.81
N LEU A 403 0.45 -5.89 -5.52
CA LEU A 403 1.65 -6.74 -5.72
C LEU A 403 2.94 -5.99 -5.26
N SER A 404 4.09 -6.70 -5.00
CA SER A 404 5.48 -6.53 -4.37
C SER A 404 6.10 -7.19 -3.00
N VAL A 405 7.40 -7.19 -2.67
CA VAL A 405 7.97 -7.43 -1.29
C VAL A 405 9.47 -7.04 -1.30
N ILE A 406 10.11 -6.94 -0.13
CA ILE A 406 11.39 -6.27 0.20
C ILE A 406 12.62 -7.21 0.25
N GLN A 407 13.82 -6.64 0.00
CA GLN A 407 15.11 -6.90 0.69
C GLN A 407 16.03 -5.66 0.57
N GLY A 408 16.88 -5.23 1.51
CA GLY A 408 17.32 -5.77 2.80
C GLY A 408 18.28 -4.84 3.58
N LEU A 409 18.70 -5.32 4.76
CA LEU A 409 19.84 -4.98 5.65
C LEU A 409 20.76 -3.77 5.35
N VAL A 410 21.04 -2.95 6.38
CA VAL A 410 22.40 -2.66 6.93
C VAL A 410 22.34 -2.02 8.35
N SER A 411 23.06 -2.70 9.25
CA SER A 411 23.78 -2.28 10.48
C SER A 411 23.11 -1.63 11.71
N LEU A 412 22.95 -2.49 12.73
CA LEU A 412 23.12 -2.17 14.15
C LEU A 412 24.54 -1.64 14.45
N TYR A 413 24.62 -0.55 15.22
CA TYR A 413 25.81 -0.19 16.00
C TYR A 413 25.33 0.25 17.39
N LEU A 414 25.49 -0.62 18.39
CA LEU A 414 26.03 -0.34 19.74
C LEU A 414 25.67 -1.48 20.72
N LEU A 415 26.70 -1.88 21.48
CA LEU A 415 26.70 -2.73 22.69
C LEU A 415 26.62 -4.26 22.51
N SER A 416 27.75 -4.90 22.22
CA SER A 416 28.60 -5.49 23.26
C SER A 416 29.66 -6.40 22.64
N THR A 417 30.86 -6.29 23.19
CA THR A 417 32.09 -6.96 22.77
C THR A 417 32.11 -8.44 23.16
N HIS A 418 32.68 -9.26 22.27
CA HIS A 418 33.08 -10.67 22.40
C HIS A 418 31.97 -11.72 22.36
N PHE A 419 31.71 -12.30 21.17
CA PHE A 419 31.80 -13.75 20.91
C PHE A 419 31.65 -14.00 19.39
N ASN A 420 32.65 -14.64 18.79
CA ASN A 420 32.67 -15.06 17.39
C ASN A 420 31.69 -16.22 17.16
N LEU A 421 30.80 -16.13 16.18
CA LEU A 421 30.12 -17.30 15.61
C LEU A 421 29.94 -17.12 14.09
N VAL A 422 30.75 -17.90 13.37
CA VAL A 422 30.74 -18.06 11.92
C VAL A 422 29.91 -19.30 11.57
N SER A 423 29.06 -19.17 10.55
CA SER A 423 28.47 -20.20 9.67
C SER A 423 27.58 -21.31 10.25
N THR A 424 26.26 -21.27 9.96
CA THR A 424 25.35 -22.43 10.12
C THR A 424 24.45 -22.70 8.89
N VAL A 425 24.71 -22.09 7.74
CA VAL A 425 23.92 -22.33 6.51
C VAL A 425 24.41 -23.52 5.64
N PRO A 426 25.70 -23.96 5.64
CA PRO A 426 26.10 -25.12 4.82
C PRO A 426 25.79 -26.50 5.44
N LEU A 427 25.40 -26.56 6.72
CA LEU A 427 25.27 -27.84 7.44
C LEU A 427 23.96 -28.58 7.14
N VAL A 428 22.88 -27.85 6.86
CA VAL A 428 21.56 -28.45 6.63
C VAL A 428 21.50 -29.14 5.26
N SER A 429 22.08 -28.52 4.24
CA SER A 429 22.16 -29.08 2.89
C SER A 429 23.16 -30.24 2.77
N ALA A 430 24.24 -30.24 3.55
CA ALA A 430 25.18 -31.38 3.60
C ALA A 430 24.59 -32.60 4.33
N MET A 431 23.81 -32.39 5.40
CA MET A 431 23.12 -33.48 6.12
C MET A 431 22.01 -34.13 5.28
N GLU A 432 21.26 -33.35 4.52
CA GLU A 432 20.17 -33.88 3.69
C GLU A 432 20.69 -34.75 2.53
N VAL A 433 21.84 -34.39 1.96
CA VAL A 433 22.51 -35.18 0.91
C VAL A 433 23.11 -36.47 1.47
N GLU A 434 23.74 -36.44 2.65
CA GLU A 434 24.32 -37.64 3.27
C GLU A 434 23.25 -38.61 3.78
N LEU A 435 22.12 -38.10 4.28
CA LEU A 435 20.96 -38.92 4.68
C LEU A 435 20.29 -39.58 3.46
N ARG A 436 20.13 -38.87 2.33
CA ARG A 436 19.64 -39.47 1.07
C ARG A 436 20.59 -40.52 0.52
N ARG A 437 21.90 -40.32 0.65
CA ARG A 437 22.92 -41.25 0.13
C ARG A 437 22.97 -42.56 0.92
N ARG A 438 22.73 -42.51 2.24
CA ARG A 438 22.73 -43.70 3.12
C ARG A 438 21.39 -44.43 3.19
N TRP A 439 20.27 -43.77 2.90
CA TRP A 439 18.95 -44.43 2.85
C TRP A 439 18.77 -45.31 1.60
N LEU A 440 19.46 -45.00 0.50
CA LEU A 440 19.41 -45.79 -0.75
C LEU A 440 20.35 -47.02 -0.75
N SER A 441 21.31 -47.12 0.18
CA SER A 441 22.11 -48.34 0.37
C SER A 441 21.48 -49.24 1.42
N ARG A 442 20.79 -50.29 0.99
CA ARG A 442 20.19 -51.34 1.85
C ARG A 442 21.26 -52.16 2.59
N ASP A 443 21.92 -51.57 3.58
CA ASP A 443 22.83 -52.28 4.50
C ASP A 443 22.49 -51.96 5.96
N CYS A 444 21.48 -52.63 6.48
CA CYS A 444 21.19 -52.71 7.91
C CYS A 444 22.23 -53.61 8.60
N ASN A 445 23.47 -53.14 8.84
CA ASN A 445 24.34 -53.72 9.90
C ASN A 445 25.65 -52.98 10.24
N LYS A 446 25.77 -51.67 10.02
CA LYS A 446 26.95 -50.89 10.50
C LYS A 446 26.58 -49.55 11.16
N GLY A 447 25.60 -49.59 12.06
CA GLY A 447 25.21 -48.48 12.93
C GLY A 447 25.91 -48.49 14.30
N ILE A 448 27.18 -48.89 14.34
CA ILE A 448 28.02 -48.84 15.54
C ILE A 448 29.30 -48.15 15.09
N ILE A 449 29.81 -47.19 15.87
CA ILE A 449 30.91 -46.25 15.55
C ILE A 449 30.44 -44.94 14.85
N LEU A 450 29.48 -44.24 15.45
CA LEU A 450 29.42 -42.76 15.38
C LEU A 450 28.65 -42.14 16.56
N CYS A 451 28.53 -42.88 17.66
CA CYS A 451 27.82 -42.44 18.87
C CYS A 451 28.73 -42.16 20.08
N ASN A 452 30.07 -42.19 19.92
CA ASN A 452 31.01 -42.08 21.06
C ASN A 452 31.94 -40.85 21.02
N THR A 453 31.67 -39.81 20.21
CA THR A 453 32.49 -38.57 20.20
C THR A 453 31.67 -37.29 20.18
N LEU A 454 30.43 -37.33 20.68
CA LEU A 454 29.58 -36.15 20.88
C LEU A 454 28.88 -36.09 22.26
N PRO A 455 29.56 -36.50 23.36
CA PRO A 455 29.22 -35.97 24.68
C PRO A 455 30.46 -35.39 25.39
N THR A 456 30.99 -34.25 24.91
CA THR A 456 31.94 -33.42 25.69
C THR A 456 31.81 -31.92 25.44
N MET A 457 30.74 -31.44 24.80
CA MET A 457 30.44 -30.02 24.73
C MET A 457 28.95 -29.80 25.02
N ILE A 458 28.68 -28.99 26.06
CA ILE A 458 27.38 -28.64 26.65
C ILE A 458 26.95 -29.58 27.80
N PRO A 459 27.41 -29.25 29.02
CA PRO A 459 26.53 -28.76 30.09
C PRO A 459 27.02 -27.34 30.47
N ASP A 460 26.22 -26.28 30.50
CA ASP A 460 25.13 -26.03 31.44
C ASP A 460 24.20 -24.97 30.84
N ILE A 461 22.95 -25.31 30.49
CA ILE A 461 21.79 -24.40 30.58
C ILE A 461 20.57 -25.30 30.75
N LEU A 462 20.31 -25.73 31.99
CA LEU A 462 18.99 -26.02 32.54
C LEU A 462 19.15 -26.07 34.06
N ASP A 463 19.22 -24.87 34.65
CA ASP A 463 18.59 -24.50 35.92
C ASP A 463 17.93 -23.13 35.71
#